data_AF-A0A3M8B0V3-F1
#
_entry.id   AF-A0A3M8B0V3-F1
#
_cell.length_a   1.000
_cell.length_b   1.000
_cell.length_c   1.000
_cell.angle_alpha   90.00
_cell.angle_beta   90.00
_cell.angle_gamma   90.00
#
_symmetry.space_group_name_H-M   'P 1'
#
loop_
_entity.id
_entity.type
_entity.pdbx_description
1 polymer ?
#
loop_
_entity_poly.entity_id
_entity_poly.type
_entity_poly.pdbx_seq_one_letter_code
_entity_poly.pdbx_strand_id
1 'polypeptide(L)'
;MNNQLTVIDGQETRLMEGYSSQEMHAVLQEMKQKLNLTQQFFKEVMIEGQDYGVLEGTAKPTLLKAGAEKLCELYGFSPIVKMIEETAERDTGYYRARVTISLIHRRSGVTIADGVGEANTMESRYRWRWVFENELPRGIDKNSLVQKSFPKKNGNGTYIKYRIENEDLHSLWNTVLKMAKKRGLIDAVLSATRSSGIFTQDVEDLKDWAEAAPSDEPNQRRENGTPGHNRNESRRTSNRPQGQEGKPAPQNQSGTHKEHAAITPSDTPRWITGTVTDVQGTAINDTPCFILFLHNGSKVLIPEDHPVAQQDLNNLMGGQLLKFLTRTMGDFEAIAGRSGQEIQEVRSA
;
A
#
# COMPACT_ATOMS: atom_id res chain seq x y z
N MET A 1 1.16 7.32 67.68
CA MET A 1 1.80 7.83 66.44
C MET A 1 1.03 7.24 65.28
N ASN A 2 0.46 8.11 64.45
CA ASN A 2 -0.52 7.79 63.41
C ASN A 2 0.09 6.96 62.28
N ASN A 3 -0.59 5.88 61.91
CA ASN A 3 -0.32 5.13 60.69
C ASN A 3 -1.18 5.74 59.57
N GLN A 4 -0.60 6.60 58.74
CA GLN A 4 -1.24 7.09 57.51
C GLN A 4 -0.77 6.23 56.34
N LEU A 5 -1.59 5.22 55.96
CA LEU A 5 -1.50 4.64 54.63
C LEU A 5 -2.05 5.67 53.64
N THR A 6 -1.20 6.17 52.76
CA THR A 6 -1.62 6.90 51.57
C THR A 6 -1.88 5.86 50.48
N VAL A 7 -3.15 5.59 50.19
CA VAL A 7 -3.54 4.87 48.97
C VAL A 7 -3.24 5.83 47.82
N ILE A 8 -2.21 5.53 47.04
CA ILE A 8 -1.98 6.18 45.75
C ILE A 8 -3.00 5.52 44.82
N ASP A 9 -4.05 6.26 44.47
CA ASP A 9 -5.06 5.83 43.50
C ASP A 9 -4.36 5.31 42.25
N GLY A 10 -4.38 3.99 42.10
CA GLY A 10 -3.97 3.33 40.87
C GLY A 10 -4.83 3.88 39.75
N GLN A 11 -4.18 4.22 38.64
CA GLN A 11 -4.86 4.67 37.44
C GLN A 11 -6.00 3.70 37.11
N GLU A 12 -7.22 4.17 37.32
CA GLU A 12 -8.42 3.44 36.96
C GLU A 12 -8.29 3.04 35.49
N THR A 13 -8.43 1.74 35.28
CA THR A 13 -8.67 1.13 33.98
C THR A 13 -9.92 1.81 33.42
N ARG A 14 -9.76 2.81 32.52
CA ARG A 14 -10.89 3.38 31.79
C ARG A 14 -11.48 2.27 30.94
N LEU A 15 -12.53 1.66 31.46
CA LEU A 15 -13.52 0.93 30.70
C LEU A 15 -13.94 1.84 29.53
N MET A 16 -14.11 1.27 28.34
CA MET A 16 -14.63 1.98 27.17
C MET A 16 -16.01 2.58 27.50
N GLU A 17 -16.03 3.80 28.02
CA GLU A 17 -17.23 4.64 28.03
C GLU A 17 -17.49 5.03 26.57
N GLY A 18 -18.65 4.63 26.05
CA GLY A 18 -19.11 5.11 24.75
C GLY A 18 -19.23 6.63 24.76
N TYR A 19 -19.10 7.26 23.59
CA TYR A 19 -19.24 8.71 23.45
C TYR A 19 -20.57 9.21 24.02
N SER A 20 -20.52 10.29 24.80
CA SER A 20 -21.71 11.03 25.24
C SER A 20 -22.48 11.61 24.04
N SER A 21 -23.74 11.99 24.22
CA SER A 21 -24.55 12.60 23.14
C SER A 21 -23.88 13.86 22.56
N GLN A 22 -23.23 14.67 23.39
CA GLN A 22 -22.52 15.88 22.94
C GLN A 22 -21.27 15.53 22.13
N GLU A 23 -20.49 14.55 22.57
CA GLU A 23 -19.33 14.06 21.81
C GLU A 23 -19.75 13.41 20.49
N MET A 24 -20.84 12.63 20.48
CA MET A 24 -21.39 12.07 19.23
C MET A 24 -21.82 13.17 18.26
N HIS A 25 -22.41 14.27 18.74
CA HIS A 25 -22.73 15.42 17.88
C HIS A 25 -21.47 16.10 17.32
N ALA A 26 -20.43 16.29 18.13
CA ALA A 26 -19.16 16.85 17.68
C ALA A 26 -18.49 15.96 16.62
N VAL A 27 -18.43 14.64 16.88
CA VAL A 27 -17.92 13.64 15.94
C VAL A 27 -18.73 13.66 14.63
N LEU A 28 -20.06 13.76 14.69
CA LEU A 28 -20.91 13.86 13.50
C LEU A 28 -20.58 15.11 12.66
N GLN A 29 -20.37 16.27 13.29
CA GLN A 29 -20.00 17.49 12.57
C GLN A 29 -18.62 17.38 11.92
N GLU A 30 -17.65 16.83 12.65
CA GLU A 30 -16.30 16.58 12.11
C GLU A 30 -16.35 15.58 10.94
N MET A 31 -17.16 14.52 11.05
CA MET A 31 -17.37 13.56 9.97
C MET A 31 -17.98 14.21 8.73
N LYS A 32 -18.99 15.07 8.89
CA LYS A 32 -19.59 15.83 7.77
C LYS A 32 -18.57 16.74 7.09
N GLN A 33 -17.78 17.47 7.87
CA GLN A 33 -16.71 18.33 7.33
C GLN A 33 -15.66 17.52 6.57
N LYS A 34 -15.22 16.38 7.13
CA LYS A 34 -14.29 15.47 6.47
C LYS A 34 -14.86 14.95 5.16
N LEU A 35 -16.12 14.51 5.14
CA LEU A 35 -16.77 14.03 3.93
C LEU A 35 -16.84 15.11 2.83
N ASN A 36 -17.22 16.33 3.19
CA ASN A 36 -17.26 17.44 2.24
C ASN A 36 -15.86 17.73 1.66
N LEU A 37 -14.83 17.73 2.50
CA LEU A 37 -13.44 17.92 2.04
C LEU A 37 -12.99 16.78 1.11
N THR A 38 -13.36 15.53 1.42
CA THR A 38 -13.07 14.38 0.55
C THR A 38 -13.79 14.49 -0.80
N GLN A 39 -15.05 14.94 -0.81
CA GLN A 39 -15.80 15.20 -2.05
C GLN A 39 -15.12 16.27 -2.91
N GLN A 40 -14.75 17.39 -2.28
CA GLN A 40 -14.04 18.47 -2.95
C GLN A 40 -12.70 18.00 -3.52
N PHE A 41 -11.92 17.27 -2.72
CA PHE A 41 -10.66 16.67 -3.17
C PHE A 41 -10.86 15.73 -4.36
N PHE A 42 -11.94 14.94 -4.33
CA PHE A 42 -12.27 14.06 -5.43
C PHE A 42 -12.52 14.85 -6.73
N LYS A 43 -13.32 15.91 -6.65
CA LYS A 43 -13.64 16.77 -7.79
C LYS A 43 -12.43 17.54 -8.34
N GLU A 44 -11.59 18.06 -7.46
CA GLU A 44 -10.52 19.00 -7.84
C GLU A 44 -9.18 18.30 -8.14
N VAL A 45 -8.94 17.13 -7.55
CA VAL A 45 -7.62 16.49 -7.55
C VAL A 45 -7.63 15.10 -8.18
N MET A 46 -8.72 14.32 -8.07
CA MET A 46 -8.76 12.95 -8.59
C MET A 46 -9.13 12.94 -10.07
N ILE A 47 -8.38 12.16 -10.86
CA ILE A 47 -8.50 12.07 -12.31
C ILE A 47 -8.98 10.67 -12.70
N GLU A 48 -10.10 10.60 -13.42
CA GLU A 48 -10.65 9.36 -13.98
C GLU A 48 -9.65 8.71 -14.96
N GLY A 49 -9.48 7.38 -14.86
CA GLY A 49 -8.51 6.59 -15.62
C GLY A 49 -7.09 6.59 -15.04
N GLN A 50 -6.74 7.53 -14.16
CA GLN A 50 -5.44 7.59 -13.50
C GLN A 50 -5.52 7.21 -12.02
N ASP A 51 -6.39 7.90 -11.27
CA ASP A 51 -6.50 7.77 -9.83
C ASP A 51 -7.62 6.81 -9.42
N TYR A 52 -8.67 6.74 -10.23
CA TYR A 52 -9.78 5.81 -10.12
C TYR A 52 -10.29 5.47 -11.52
N GLY A 53 -11.02 4.36 -11.68
CA GLY A 53 -11.66 4.07 -12.97
C GLY A 53 -12.28 2.69 -13.05
N VAL A 54 -13.02 2.46 -14.12
CA VAL A 54 -13.71 1.19 -14.37
C VAL A 54 -12.74 0.19 -14.99
N LEU A 55 -12.55 -0.95 -14.33
CA LEU A 55 -11.75 -2.05 -14.87
C LEU A 55 -12.58 -2.86 -15.87
N GLU A 56 -11.90 -3.44 -16.87
CA GLU A 56 -12.56 -4.29 -17.87
C GLU A 56 -13.30 -5.46 -17.18
N GLY A 57 -14.61 -5.54 -17.39
CA GLY A 57 -15.46 -6.57 -16.78
C GLY A 57 -16.04 -6.22 -15.41
N THR A 58 -15.77 -5.03 -14.87
CA THR A 58 -16.47 -4.48 -13.69
C THR A 58 -17.32 -3.29 -14.10
N ALA A 59 -18.53 -3.15 -13.57
CA ALA A 59 -19.35 -1.95 -13.80
C ALA A 59 -18.91 -0.77 -12.90
N LYS A 60 -18.35 -1.09 -11.73
CA LYS A 60 -18.06 -0.14 -10.66
C LYS A 60 -16.64 0.45 -10.79
N PRO A 61 -16.44 1.76 -10.58
CA PRO A 61 -15.14 2.39 -10.58
C PRO A 61 -14.34 1.92 -9.36
N THR A 62 -13.09 1.55 -9.57
CA THR A 62 -12.18 1.08 -8.53
C THR A 62 -11.12 2.13 -8.25
N LEU A 63 -10.71 2.26 -6.98
CA LEU A 63 -9.56 3.08 -6.59
C LEU A 63 -8.26 2.48 -7.18
N LEU A 64 -7.47 3.31 -7.86
CA LEU A 64 -6.18 2.91 -8.42
C LEU A 64 -5.04 3.38 -7.51
N LYS A 65 -3.83 2.89 -7.80
CA LYS A 65 -2.64 3.17 -6.98
C LYS A 65 -2.40 4.67 -6.78
N ALA A 66 -2.47 5.45 -7.87
CA ALA A 66 -2.22 6.88 -7.82
C ALA A 66 -3.25 7.62 -6.94
N GLY A 67 -4.52 7.19 -6.98
CA GLY A 67 -5.57 7.71 -6.10
C GLY A 67 -5.36 7.35 -4.63
N ALA A 68 -4.93 6.11 -4.36
CA ALA A 68 -4.59 5.70 -2.99
C ALA A 68 -3.43 6.52 -2.42
N GLU A 69 -2.40 6.79 -3.24
CA GLU A 69 -1.25 7.64 -2.83
C GLU A 69 -1.68 9.09 -2.58
N LYS A 70 -2.56 9.64 -3.42
CA LYS A 70 -3.18 10.96 -3.24
C LYS A 70 -3.98 11.07 -1.94
N LEU A 71 -4.76 10.05 -1.62
CA LEU A 71 -5.51 9.98 -0.36
C LEU A 71 -4.56 9.86 0.85
N CYS A 72 -3.48 9.08 0.75
CA CYS A 72 -2.47 9.07 1.80
C CYS A 72 -1.90 10.47 2.04
N GLU A 73 -1.66 11.26 0.98
CA GLU A 73 -1.17 12.62 1.12
C GLU A 73 -2.19 13.54 1.80
N LEU A 74 -3.45 13.53 1.34
CA LEU A 74 -4.53 14.34 1.90
C LEU A 74 -4.73 14.12 3.40
N TYR A 75 -4.69 12.86 3.84
CA TYR A 75 -4.93 12.50 5.24
C TYR A 75 -3.64 12.46 6.08
N GLY A 76 -2.47 12.77 5.50
CA GLY A 76 -1.19 12.70 6.20
C GLY A 76 -0.82 11.30 6.64
N PHE A 77 -1.14 10.29 5.84
CA PHE A 77 -0.79 8.89 6.09
C PHE A 77 0.53 8.49 5.41
N SER A 78 1.30 7.66 6.10
CA SER A 78 2.50 7.02 5.59
C SER A 78 2.25 5.51 5.49
N PRO A 79 2.19 4.93 4.28
CA PRO A 79 2.05 3.49 4.12
C PRO A 79 3.39 2.80 4.38
N ILE A 80 3.40 1.86 5.32
CA ILE A 80 4.56 1.02 5.67
C ILE A 80 4.23 -0.43 5.38
N VAL A 81 5.18 -1.15 4.77
CA VAL A 81 5.08 -2.61 4.64
C VAL A 81 5.29 -3.22 6.02
N LYS A 82 4.22 -3.70 6.64
CA LYS A 82 4.25 -4.35 7.95
C LYS A 82 4.72 -5.80 7.85
N MET A 83 4.28 -6.52 6.82
CA MET A 83 4.60 -7.93 6.64
C MET A 83 4.58 -8.33 5.17
N ILE A 84 5.46 -9.24 4.78
CA ILE A 84 5.43 -9.96 3.51
C ILE A 84 5.54 -11.46 3.81
N GLU A 85 4.57 -12.23 3.32
CA GLU A 85 4.58 -13.69 3.33
C GLU A 85 4.76 -14.18 1.89
N GLU A 86 5.78 -14.99 1.63
CA GLU A 86 6.09 -15.50 0.29
C GLU A 86 6.10 -17.03 0.28
N THR A 87 5.56 -17.60 -0.79
CA THR A 87 5.68 -19.02 -1.11
C THR A 87 6.21 -19.12 -2.53
N ALA A 88 7.37 -19.74 -2.71
CA ALA A 88 8.05 -19.85 -4.00
C ALA A 88 8.45 -21.30 -4.28
N GLU A 89 7.89 -21.88 -5.33
CA GLU A 89 8.26 -23.21 -5.82
C GLU A 89 9.05 -23.05 -7.12
N ARG A 90 10.33 -23.41 -7.06
CA ARG A 90 11.25 -23.21 -8.20
C ARG A 90 11.00 -24.19 -9.34
N ASP A 91 10.47 -25.37 -9.07
CA ASP A 91 10.27 -26.38 -10.11
C ASP A 91 9.04 -26.08 -10.98
N THR A 92 7.99 -25.50 -10.38
CA THR A 92 6.73 -25.18 -11.06
C THR A 92 6.65 -23.72 -11.51
N GLY A 93 7.53 -22.86 -10.99
CA GLY A 93 7.42 -21.41 -11.15
C GLY A 93 6.26 -20.79 -10.36
N TYR A 94 5.62 -21.58 -9.47
CA TYR A 94 4.59 -21.05 -8.59
C TYR A 94 5.18 -20.03 -7.61
N TYR A 95 4.51 -18.89 -7.52
CA TYR A 95 4.85 -17.85 -6.55
C TYR A 95 3.58 -17.18 -6.04
N ARG A 96 3.48 -17.08 -4.72
CA ARG A 96 2.43 -16.35 -4.00
C ARG A 96 3.10 -15.33 -3.08
N ALA A 97 2.56 -14.12 -3.10
CA ALA A 97 2.91 -13.07 -2.15
C ALA A 97 1.64 -12.56 -1.46
N ARG A 98 1.67 -12.52 -0.13
CA ARG A 98 0.69 -11.82 0.70
C ARG A 98 1.41 -10.71 1.46
N VAL A 99 0.89 -9.48 1.34
CA VAL A 99 1.53 -8.27 1.87
C VAL A 99 0.53 -7.54 2.75
N THR A 100 0.96 -7.21 3.97
CA THR A 100 0.23 -6.36 4.90
C THR A 100 0.84 -4.96 4.89
N ILE A 101 0.04 -3.96 4.58
CA ILE A 101 0.40 -2.54 4.62
C ILE A 101 -0.28 -1.90 5.83
N SER A 102 0.49 -1.20 6.66
CA SER A 102 -0.04 -0.35 7.74
C SER A 102 0.02 1.11 7.34
N LEU A 103 -1.05 1.86 7.59
CA LEU A 103 -1.08 3.31 7.42
C LEU A 103 -0.77 3.97 8.77
N ILE A 104 0.33 4.70 8.83
CA ILE A 104 0.73 5.46 10.01
C ILE A 104 0.38 6.92 9.79
N HIS A 105 -0.32 7.56 10.72
CA HIS A 105 -0.54 8.99 10.65
C HIS A 105 0.75 9.75 10.97
N ARG A 106 1.29 10.49 9.99
CA ARG A 106 2.64 11.09 10.03
C ARG A 106 2.89 11.96 11.25
N ARG A 107 1.87 12.68 11.71
CA ARG A 107 2.00 13.61 12.86
C ARG A 107 1.93 12.90 14.21
N SER A 108 1.08 11.89 14.35
CA SER A 108 0.86 11.23 15.66
C SER A 108 1.64 9.93 15.82
N GLY A 109 2.16 9.35 14.75
CA GLY A 109 2.81 8.03 14.76
C GLY A 109 1.84 6.86 14.97
N VAL A 110 0.54 7.12 15.09
CA VAL A 110 -0.48 6.09 15.36
C VAL A 110 -0.82 5.34 14.07
N THR A 111 -0.88 4.01 14.16
CA THR A 111 -1.42 3.16 13.10
C THR A 111 -2.92 3.36 12.97
N ILE A 112 -3.38 3.75 11.79
CA ILE A 112 -4.78 4.08 11.48
C ILE A 112 -5.53 2.86 10.93
N ALA A 113 -4.89 2.11 10.04
CA ALA A 113 -5.47 0.91 9.44
C ALA A 113 -4.38 -0.02 8.92
N ASP A 114 -4.71 -1.30 8.87
CA ASP A 114 -3.96 -2.32 8.13
C ASP A 114 -4.79 -2.74 6.91
N GLY A 115 -4.11 -3.01 5.80
CA GLY A 115 -4.72 -3.58 4.61
C GLY A 115 -3.87 -4.72 4.06
N VAL A 116 -4.54 -5.71 3.49
CA VAL A 116 -3.91 -6.96 3.05
C VAL A 116 -4.12 -7.13 1.55
N GLY A 117 -3.01 -7.33 0.84
CA GLY A 117 -3.02 -7.64 -0.58
C GLY A 117 -2.37 -8.99 -0.84
N GLU A 118 -3.04 -9.83 -1.61
CA GLU A 118 -2.50 -11.11 -2.04
C GLU A 118 -2.50 -11.19 -3.56
N ALA A 119 -1.47 -11.82 -4.13
CA ALA A 119 -1.41 -12.20 -5.52
C ALA A 119 -0.60 -13.49 -5.69
N ASN A 120 -0.87 -14.24 -6.77
CA ASN A 120 -0.09 -15.44 -7.11
C ASN A 120 -0.01 -15.67 -8.63
N THR A 121 0.97 -16.44 -9.08
CA THR A 121 1.18 -16.75 -10.52
C THR A 121 0.07 -17.62 -11.12
N MET A 122 -0.79 -18.23 -10.30
CA MET A 122 -1.95 -19.02 -10.75
C MET A 122 -3.20 -18.18 -11.02
N GLU A 123 -3.20 -16.87 -10.75
CA GLU A 123 -4.32 -16.00 -11.19
C GLU A 123 -4.48 -16.07 -12.71
N SER A 124 -5.73 -16.05 -13.20
CA SER A 124 -6.05 -16.22 -14.63
C SER A 124 -5.26 -15.29 -15.57
N ARG A 125 -4.92 -14.09 -15.12
CA ARG A 125 -4.16 -13.09 -15.89
C ARG A 125 -2.67 -13.42 -16.07
N TYR A 126 -2.14 -14.32 -15.25
CA TYR A 126 -0.74 -14.75 -15.22
C TYR A 126 -0.58 -16.20 -15.68
N ARG A 127 -1.50 -17.07 -15.23
CA ARG A 127 -1.55 -18.49 -15.58
C ARG A 127 -1.79 -18.74 -17.05
N TRP A 128 -2.54 -17.86 -17.71
CA TRP A 128 -2.95 -18.05 -19.10
C TRP A 128 -2.38 -16.97 -20.00
N ARG A 129 -1.92 -17.37 -21.19
CA ARG A 129 -1.53 -16.47 -22.27
C ARG A 129 -2.29 -16.78 -23.55
N TRP A 130 -2.53 -15.74 -24.36
CA TRP A 130 -3.18 -15.85 -25.66
C TRP A 130 -2.14 -15.80 -26.77
N VAL A 131 -2.00 -16.91 -27.48
CA VAL A 131 -0.98 -17.12 -28.51
C VAL A 131 -1.62 -17.34 -29.88
N PHE A 132 -0.87 -17.02 -30.94
CA PHE A 132 -1.25 -17.35 -32.29
C PHE A 132 -1.06 -18.84 -32.59
N GLU A 133 -1.70 -19.32 -33.66
CA GLU A 133 -1.62 -20.73 -34.06
C GLU A 133 -0.18 -21.22 -34.30
N ASN A 134 0.69 -20.34 -34.83
CA ASN A 134 2.10 -20.64 -35.09
C ASN A 134 2.97 -20.68 -33.84
N GLU A 135 2.48 -20.18 -32.71
CA GLU A 135 3.16 -20.19 -31.41
C GLU A 135 2.74 -21.40 -30.55
N LEU A 136 1.79 -22.21 -31.02
CA LEU A 136 1.36 -23.40 -30.30
C LEU A 136 2.46 -24.47 -30.29
N PRO A 137 2.68 -25.14 -29.14
CA PRO A 137 3.55 -26.30 -29.06
C PRO A 137 3.19 -27.38 -30.09
N ARG A 138 4.21 -28.04 -30.65
CA ARG A 138 4.03 -29.09 -31.65
C ARG A 138 3.24 -30.26 -31.05
N GLY A 139 2.24 -30.75 -31.77
CA GLY A 139 1.46 -31.94 -31.38
C GLY A 139 0.26 -31.66 -30.47
N ILE A 140 -0.02 -30.40 -30.11
CA ILE A 140 -1.27 -30.05 -29.41
C ILE A 140 -2.46 -30.09 -30.37
N ASP A 141 -3.56 -30.71 -29.92
CA ASP A 141 -4.84 -30.64 -30.62
C ASP A 141 -5.48 -29.25 -30.44
N LYS A 142 -5.47 -28.46 -31.51
CA LYS A 142 -6.01 -27.09 -31.55
C LYS A 142 -7.50 -27.03 -31.24
N ASN A 143 -8.26 -28.07 -31.57
CA ASN A 143 -9.72 -28.09 -31.38
C ASN A 143 -10.09 -28.22 -29.89
N SER A 144 -9.17 -28.72 -29.07
CA SER A 144 -9.35 -28.84 -27.62
C SER A 144 -9.08 -27.53 -26.86
N LEU A 145 -8.44 -26.54 -27.49
CA LEU A 145 -8.03 -25.30 -26.83
C LEU A 145 -9.15 -24.25 -26.84
N VAL A 146 -9.22 -23.48 -25.75
CA VAL A 146 -10.09 -22.30 -25.72
C VAL A 146 -9.54 -21.26 -26.70
N GLN A 147 -10.35 -20.86 -27.67
CA GLN A 147 -10.01 -19.84 -28.65
C GLN A 147 -10.91 -18.62 -28.52
N LYS A 148 -10.38 -17.43 -28.85
CA LYS A 148 -11.14 -16.18 -28.86
C LYS A 148 -10.73 -15.32 -30.06
N SER A 149 -11.71 -14.66 -30.66
CA SER A 149 -11.49 -13.68 -31.73
C SER A 149 -11.16 -12.31 -31.14
N PHE A 150 -10.08 -11.71 -31.61
CA PHE A 150 -9.60 -10.39 -31.22
C PHE A 150 -9.71 -9.42 -32.41
N PRO A 151 -10.12 -8.16 -32.20
CA PRO A 151 -10.18 -7.17 -33.26
C PRO A 151 -8.78 -6.76 -33.71
N LYS A 152 -8.61 -6.51 -35.01
CA LYS A 152 -7.37 -5.94 -35.57
C LYS A 152 -7.31 -4.43 -35.27
N LYS A 153 -6.12 -3.90 -34.97
CA LYS A 153 -5.92 -2.47 -34.63
C LYS A 153 -6.37 -1.50 -35.73
N ASN A 154 -6.33 -1.95 -36.98
CA ASN A 154 -6.74 -1.24 -38.18
C ASN A 154 -8.25 -1.34 -38.49
N GLY A 155 -9.06 -1.93 -37.59
CA GLY A 155 -10.52 -2.01 -37.71
C GLY A 155 -11.05 -3.03 -38.74
N ASN A 156 -10.22 -3.44 -39.70
CA ASN A 156 -10.61 -4.39 -40.74
C ASN A 156 -10.40 -5.85 -40.31
N GLY A 157 -11.37 -6.37 -39.56
CA GLY A 157 -11.52 -7.79 -39.26
C GLY A 157 -10.95 -8.24 -37.92
N THR A 158 -10.99 -9.55 -37.70
CA THR A 158 -10.55 -10.21 -36.46
C THR A 158 -9.43 -11.20 -36.75
N TYR A 159 -8.73 -11.62 -35.70
CA TYR A 159 -7.81 -12.76 -35.72
C TYR A 159 -8.09 -13.64 -34.50
N ILE A 160 -7.80 -14.93 -34.63
CA ILE A 160 -8.01 -15.90 -33.55
C ILE A 160 -6.72 -16.04 -32.75
N LYS A 161 -6.85 -16.15 -31.43
CA LYS A 161 -5.79 -16.64 -30.55
C LYS A 161 -6.30 -17.80 -29.71
N TYR A 162 -5.37 -18.64 -29.30
CA TYR A 162 -5.59 -19.81 -28.47
C TYR A 162 -5.06 -19.52 -27.06
N ARG A 163 -5.81 -19.95 -26.05
CA ARG A 163 -5.42 -19.84 -24.65
C ARG A 163 -4.63 -21.08 -24.25
N ILE A 164 -3.39 -20.88 -23.84
CA ILE A 164 -2.53 -21.93 -23.28
C ILE A 164 -1.98 -21.50 -21.93
N GLU A 165 -1.54 -22.48 -21.15
CA GLU A 165 -0.85 -22.22 -19.89
C GLU A 165 0.46 -21.47 -20.15
N ASN A 166 0.77 -20.53 -19.26
CA ASN A 166 1.99 -19.74 -19.36
C ASN A 166 3.18 -20.56 -18.86
N GLU A 167 4.18 -20.72 -19.70
CA GLU A 167 5.40 -21.47 -19.42
C GLU A 167 6.44 -20.63 -18.64
N ASP A 168 6.35 -19.31 -18.71
CA ASP A 168 7.27 -18.38 -18.04
C ASP A 168 6.62 -17.73 -16.82
N LEU A 169 6.33 -18.54 -15.80
CA LEU A 169 5.81 -18.05 -14.53
C LEU A 169 6.88 -17.34 -13.69
N HIS A 170 8.16 -17.68 -13.89
CA HIS A 170 9.28 -17.12 -13.13
C HIS A 170 9.43 -15.61 -13.34
N SER A 171 9.28 -15.13 -14.59
CA SER A 171 9.36 -13.70 -14.88
C SER A 171 8.27 -12.87 -14.20
N LEU A 172 7.19 -13.52 -13.73
CA LEU A 172 6.05 -12.86 -13.11
C LEU A 172 6.19 -12.66 -11.60
N TRP A 173 7.19 -13.24 -10.93
CA TRP A 173 7.30 -13.18 -9.45
C TRP A 173 7.31 -11.74 -8.92
N ASN A 174 8.12 -10.85 -9.52
CA ASN A 174 8.15 -9.44 -9.13
C ASN A 174 6.84 -8.71 -9.46
N THR A 175 6.19 -9.08 -10.57
CA THR A 175 4.89 -8.52 -10.96
C THR A 175 3.83 -8.89 -9.92
N VAL A 176 3.82 -10.14 -9.47
CA VAL A 176 2.94 -10.66 -8.42
C VAL A 176 3.21 -9.95 -7.09
N LEU A 177 4.47 -9.81 -6.67
CA LEU A 177 4.82 -9.10 -5.43
C LEU A 177 4.37 -7.64 -5.47
N LYS A 178 4.63 -6.92 -6.58
CA LYS A 178 4.18 -5.53 -6.76
C LYS A 178 2.66 -5.43 -6.77
N MET A 179 1.97 -6.43 -7.28
CA MET A 179 0.51 -6.50 -7.29
C MET A 179 -0.08 -6.73 -5.90
N ALA A 180 0.53 -7.62 -5.10
CA ALA A 180 0.18 -7.80 -3.70
C ALA A 180 0.38 -6.48 -2.91
N LYS A 181 1.53 -5.82 -3.06
CA LYS A 181 1.79 -4.50 -2.44
C LYS A 181 0.75 -3.44 -2.82
N LYS A 182 0.40 -3.35 -4.11
CA LYS A 182 -0.62 -2.42 -4.60
C LYS A 182 -1.99 -2.71 -3.99
N ARG A 183 -2.40 -3.98 -3.95
CA ARG A 183 -3.69 -4.40 -3.37
C ARG A 183 -3.74 -4.08 -1.88
N GLY A 184 -2.66 -4.35 -1.14
CA GLY A 184 -2.58 -4.05 0.30
C GLY A 184 -2.65 -2.56 0.59
N LEU A 185 -2.01 -1.72 -0.23
CA LEU A 185 -2.13 -0.26 -0.11
C LEU A 185 -3.57 0.22 -0.32
N ILE A 186 -4.21 -0.23 -1.40
CA ILE A 186 -5.59 0.17 -1.72
C ILE A 186 -6.53 -0.27 -0.59
N ASP A 187 -6.40 -1.51 -0.11
CA ASP A 187 -7.22 -2.05 0.98
C ASP A 187 -7.04 -1.24 2.28
N ALA A 188 -5.81 -0.90 2.63
CA ALA A 188 -5.52 -0.11 3.83
C ALA A 188 -6.11 1.30 3.73
N VAL A 189 -6.00 1.94 2.56
CA VAL A 189 -6.53 3.28 2.33
C VAL A 189 -8.05 3.28 2.39
N LEU A 190 -8.71 2.36 1.69
CA LEU A 190 -10.19 2.26 1.73
C LEU A 190 -10.71 2.03 3.15
N SER A 191 -9.98 1.26 3.96
CA SER A 191 -10.29 1.02 5.36
C SER A 191 -10.12 2.27 6.23
N ALA A 192 -9.02 3.02 6.04
CA ALA A 192 -8.73 4.22 6.82
C ALA A 192 -9.64 5.41 6.48
N THR A 193 -9.92 5.64 5.20
CA THR A 193 -10.69 6.81 4.73
C THR A 193 -12.20 6.56 4.73
N ARG A 194 -12.62 5.30 4.95
CA ARG A 194 -14.02 4.84 4.79
C ARG A 194 -14.60 5.16 3.41
N SER A 195 -13.74 5.23 2.39
CA SER A 195 -14.15 5.54 1.01
C SER A 195 -14.57 4.30 0.21
N SER A 196 -14.68 3.12 0.83
CA SER A 196 -15.12 1.89 0.14
C SER A 196 -16.50 2.06 -0.51
N GLY A 197 -17.42 2.79 0.14
CA GLY A 197 -18.74 3.11 -0.41
C GLY A 197 -18.70 3.99 -1.65
N ILE A 198 -17.66 4.80 -1.83
CA ILE A 198 -17.49 5.73 -2.96
C ILE A 198 -17.06 4.94 -4.21
N PHE A 199 -16.12 4.00 -4.07
CA PHE A 199 -15.58 3.18 -5.16
C PHE A 199 -16.34 1.87 -5.38
N THR A 200 -17.59 1.79 -4.93
CA THR A 200 -18.48 0.64 -5.15
C THR A 200 -19.82 1.04 -5.77
N GLN A 201 -19.98 2.30 -6.17
CA GLN A 201 -21.14 2.86 -6.87
C GLN A 201 -20.91 2.92 -8.39
N ASP A 202 -21.85 3.40 -9.20
CA ASP A 202 -21.60 3.59 -10.64
C ASP A 202 -20.79 4.87 -10.91
N VAL A 203 -20.29 5.08 -12.13
CA VAL A 203 -19.45 6.26 -12.46
C VAL A 203 -20.24 7.56 -12.45
N GLU A 204 -21.51 7.51 -12.84
CA GLU A 204 -22.46 8.61 -12.72
C GLU A 204 -22.69 8.95 -11.23
N ASP A 205 -22.95 7.93 -10.39
CA ASP A 205 -23.14 8.11 -8.95
C ASP A 205 -21.91 8.74 -8.27
N LEU A 206 -20.70 8.41 -8.74
CA LEU A 206 -19.46 8.95 -8.20
C LEU A 206 -19.28 10.43 -8.53
N LYS A 207 -19.75 10.87 -9.72
CA LYS A 207 -19.80 12.29 -10.09
C LYS A 207 -20.89 13.01 -9.32
N ASP A 208 -22.09 12.42 -9.24
CA ASP A 208 -23.20 12.96 -8.47
C ASP A 208 -22.83 13.08 -6.97
N TRP A 209 -22.08 12.12 -6.42
CA TRP A 209 -21.56 12.18 -5.05
C TRP A 209 -20.54 13.30 -4.85
N ALA A 210 -19.67 13.55 -5.84
CA ALA A 210 -18.74 14.67 -5.80
C ALA A 210 -19.43 16.03 -6.02
N GLU A 211 -20.59 16.03 -6.70
CA GLU A 211 -21.42 17.21 -6.98
C GLU A 211 -22.45 17.51 -5.89
N ALA A 212 -22.81 16.53 -5.06
CA ALA A 212 -23.77 16.64 -3.96
C ALA A 212 -23.29 17.44 -2.73
N ALA A 213 -22.18 18.19 -2.84
CA ALA A 213 -21.77 19.11 -1.79
C ALA A 213 -22.93 20.07 -1.49
N PRO A 214 -23.23 20.38 -0.21
CA PRO A 214 -24.30 21.32 0.11
C PRO A 214 -23.94 22.69 -0.46
N SER A 215 -24.63 23.09 -1.52
CA SER A 215 -24.71 24.49 -1.91
C SER A 215 -25.39 25.23 -0.76
N ASP A 216 -24.72 26.22 -0.18
CA ASP A 216 -25.29 27.20 0.76
C ASP A 216 -26.29 28.13 0.03
N GLU A 217 -27.27 27.56 -0.67
CA GLU A 217 -28.42 28.29 -1.18
C GLU A 217 -29.68 27.90 -0.39
N PRO A 218 -30.43 28.88 0.14
CA PRO A 218 -31.67 28.60 0.86
C PRO A 218 -32.70 28.02 -0.11
N ASN A 219 -32.88 26.70 -0.03
CA ASN A 219 -33.79 25.93 -0.87
C ASN A 219 -35.25 26.34 -0.60
N GLN A 220 -35.78 27.25 -1.42
CA GLN A 220 -37.22 27.47 -1.53
C GLN A 220 -37.85 26.26 -2.21
N ARG A 221 -38.54 25.45 -1.40
CA ARG A 221 -39.45 24.38 -1.83
C ARG A 221 -40.29 24.83 -3.03
N ARG A 222 -40.26 24.05 -4.11
CA ARG A 222 -41.39 23.95 -5.05
C ARG A 222 -41.68 22.49 -5.35
N GLU A 223 -42.83 22.07 -4.83
CA GLU A 223 -43.58 20.89 -5.25
C GLU A 223 -44.16 21.08 -6.66
N ASN A 224 -44.66 19.97 -7.22
CA ASN A 224 -45.38 19.76 -8.48
C ASN A 224 -44.44 19.38 -9.64
N GLY A 225 -44.61 18.27 -10.37
CA GLY A 225 -45.63 17.24 -10.41
C GLY A 225 -45.42 16.47 -11.73
N THR A 226 -45.48 15.15 -11.72
CA THR A 226 -45.49 14.31 -12.93
C THR A 226 -46.78 14.57 -13.72
N PRO A 227 -46.81 14.51 -15.06
CA PRO A 227 -47.07 13.21 -15.71
C PRO A 227 -46.48 13.00 -17.13
N GLY A 228 -46.15 11.74 -17.44
CA GLY A 228 -46.71 11.04 -18.62
C GLY A 228 -46.02 11.09 -20.00
N HIS A 229 -45.60 9.90 -20.44
CA HIS A 229 -45.69 9.35 -21.82
C HIS A 229 -44.74 9.81 -22.96
N ASN A 230 -43.95 8.84 -23.44
CA ASN A 230 -44.06 8.16 -24.75
C ASN A 230 -42.74 8.00 -25.55
N ARG A 231 -42.64 6.83 -26.18
CA ARG A 231 -41.58 6.37 -27.08
C ARG A 231 -41.47 7.26 -28.33
N ASN A 232 -40.26 7.49 -28.83
CA ASN A 232 -39.89 7.05 -30.19
C ASN A 232 -38.40 7.20 -30.51
N GLU A 233 -37.93 6.27 -31.34
CA GLU A 233 -36.64 6.23 -32.01
C GLU A 233 -36.35 7.49 -32.84
N SER A 234 -35.09 7.92 -32.89
CA SER A 234 -34.42 8.24 -34.17
C SER A 234 -32.91 8.38 -34.04
N ARG A 235 -32.23 7.76 -35.01
CA ARG A 235 -30.81 7.88 -35.33
C ARG A 235 -30.40 9.33 -35.61
N ARG A 236 -29.20 9.75 -35.18
CA ARG A 236 -28.01 10.03 -36.03
C ARG A 236 -26.95 10.90 -35.32
N THR A 237 -25.69 10.67 -35.74
CA THR A 237 -24.53 11.59 -35.80
C THR A 237 -23.89 12.03 -34.47
N SER A 238 -22.77 11.42 -34.07
CA SER A 238 -21.38 11.79 -34.42
C SER A 238 -20.86 13.01 -33.65
N ASN A 239 -19.98 12.78 -32.67
CA ASN A 239 -18.60 13.29 -32.70
C ASN A 239 -17.83 12.87 -31.44
N ARG A 240 -16.61 12.39 -31.68
CA ARG A 240 -15.58 12.04 -30.70
C ARG A 240 -14.32 12.85 -31.07
N PRO A 241 -13.59 13.39 -30.09
CA PRO A 241 -12.12 13.45 -30.17
C PRO A 241 -11.54 12.62 -29.00
N GLN A 242 -10.85 11.52 -29.29
CA GLN A 242 -9.39 11.39 -29.41
C GLN A 242 -8.63 11.62 -28.10
N GLY A 243 -8.17 10.51 -27.52
CA GLY A 243 -7.21 10.48 -26.41
C GLY A 243 -5.75 10.46 -26.88
N GLN A 244 -4.86 10.70 -25.94
CA GLN A 244 -3.42 10.44 -26.05
C GLN A 244 -2.97 9.56 -24.88
N GLU A 245 -2.52 8.35 -25.20
CA GLU A 245 -1.66 7.51 -24.35
C GLU A 245 -0.22 7.63 -24.84
N GLY A 246 0.74 7.51 -23.92
CA GLY A 246 2.11 7.17 -24.28
C GLY A 246 3.07 7.20 -23.10
N LYS A 247 3.38 6.02 -22.52
CA LYS A 247 4.70 5.75 -21.93
C LYS A 247 5.17 4.31 -22.23
N PRO A 248 6.49 4.07 -22.29
CA PRO A 248 7.09 3.07 -23.16
C PRO A 248 7.67 1.85 -22.41
N ALA A 249 8.02 0.82 -23.20
CA ALA A 249 8.73 -0.40 -22.81
C ALA A 249 10.25 -0.19 -22.74
N PRO A 250 11.01 -0.99 -21.95
CA PRO A 250 12.46 -1.04 -22.05
C PRO A 250 12.97 -2.26 -22.84
N GLN A 251 14.03 -2.01 -23.62
CA GLN A 251 14.77 -2.95 -24.46
C GLN A 251 15.94 -3.60 -23.70
N ASN A 252 16.29 -4.80 -24.17
CA ASN A 252 17.47 -5.59 -23.82
C ASN A 252 18.79 -4.83 -24.03
N GLN A 253 19.72 -4.99 -23.09
CA GLN A 253 21.16 -4.96 -23.38
C GLN A 253 21.85 -6.17 -22.77
N SER A 254 22.51 -6.91 -23.66
CA SER A 254 23.44 -8.00 -23.40
C SER A 254 24.69 -7.50 -22.67
N GLY A 255 25.02 -8.13 -21.54
CA GLY A 255 26.27 -7.94 -20.81
C GLY A 255 26.84 -9.29 -20.38
N THR A 256 28.10 -9.49 -20.72
CA THR A 256 28.90 -10.72 -20.65
C THR A 256 29.11 -11.31 -19.25
N HIS A 257 29.27 -12.63 -19.24
CA HIS A 257 29.69 -13.50 -18.13
C HIS A 257 30.73 -12.88 -17.17
N LYS A 258 30.47 -12.98 -15.87
CA LYS A 258 31.49 -13.24 -14.85
C LYS A 258 30.99 -14.30 -13.86
N GLU A 259 31.74 -15.38 -13.80
CA GLU A 259 31.66 -16.47 -12.84
C GLU A 259 32.22 -16.04 -11.46
N HIS A 260 31.65 -16.69 -10.42
CA HIS A 260 32.13 -16.94 -9.05
C HIS A 260 32.68 -15.79 -8.18
N ALA A 261 31.99 -15.50 -7.06
CA ALA A 261 32.63 -15.24 -5.76
C ALA A 261 31.65 -15.48 -4.59
N ALA A 262 32.13 -16.19 -3.57
CA ALA A 262 31.45 -16.44 -2.31
C ALA A 262 31.10 -15.15 -1.56
N ILE A 263 29.99 -15.17 -0.82
CA ILE A 263 29.55 -14.09 0.06
C ILE A 263 30.64 -13.83 1.11
N THR A 264 31.32 -12.70 1.00
CA THR A 264 32.15 -12.16 2.08
C THR A 264 31.41 -10.94 2.65
N PRO A 265 31.22 -10.83 3.98
CA PRO A 265 30.61 -9.65 4.58
C PRO A 265 31.46 -8.41 4.26
N SER A 266 30.81 -7.32 3.84
CA SER A 266 31.44 -6.01 3.86
C SER A 266 31.57 -5.56 5.32
N ASP A 267 32.66 -5.95 5.98
CA ASP A 267 32.93 -5.79 7.42
C ASP A 267 33.39 -4.37 7.81
N THR A 268 33.27 -3.38 6.91
CA THR A 268 33.66 -2.00 7.17
C THR A 268 32.58 -1.25 7.97
N PRO A 269 32.92 -0.70 9.15
CA PRO A 269 31.98 0.12 9.92
C PRO A 269 31.44 1.31 9.12
N ARG A 270 30.15 1.62 9.26
CA ARG A 270 29.49 2.77 8.64
C ARG A 270 28.59 3.49 9.63
N TRP A 271 28.42 4.79 9.41
CA TRP A 271 27.46 5.58 10.18
C TRP A 271 26.06 5.43 9.58
N ILE A 272 25.11 5.02 10.41
CA ILE A 272 23.68 5.10 10.12
C ILE A 272 23.03 6.12 11.05
N THR A 273 21.97 6.79 10.60
CA THR A 273 21.29 7.82 11.39
C THR A 273 19.82 7.47 11.54
N GLY A 274 19.27 7.58 12.74
CA GLY A 274 17.84 7.41 12.97
C GLY A 274 17.44 7.72 14.41
N THR A 275 16.14 7.88 14.59
CA THR A 275 15.50 8.06 15.90
C THR A 275 15.03 6.70 16.40
N VAL A 276 15.34 6.37 17.65
CA VAL A 276 14.89 5.10 18.25
C VAL A 276 13.40 5.17 18.55
N THR A 277 12.65 4.19 18.04
CA THR A 277 11.19 4.07 18.19
C THR A 277 10.79 2.94 19.12
N ASP A 278 11.65 1.93 19.28
CA ASP A 278 11.42 0.81 20.20
C ASP A 278 12.76 0.20 20.63
N VAL A 279 12.79 -0.42 21.81
CA VAL A 279 13.93 -1.15 22.35
C VAL A 279 13.47 -2.51 22.85
N GLN A 280 14.03 -3.58 22.31
CA GLN A 280 13.70 -4.96 22.74
C GLN A 280 14.94 -5.70 23.22
N GLY A 281 14.82 -6.43 24.32
CA GLY A 281 15.84 -7.38 24.75
C GLY A 281 15.87 -8.61 23.84
N THR A 282 17.05 -9.11 23.52
CA THR A 282 17.29 -10.34 22.78
C THR A 282 18.56 -11.03 23.28
N ALA A 283 18.81 -12.25 22.82
CA ALA A 283 20.08 -12.93 23.02
C ALA A 283 20.61 -13.44 21.68
N ILE A 284 21.87 -13.13 21.36
CA ILE A 284 22.55 -13.64 20.18
C ILE A 284 23.74 -14.45 20.65
N ASN A 285 23.75 -15.75 20.34
CA ASN A 285 24.76 -16.70 20.80
C ASN A 285 24.98 -16.62 22.32
N ASP A 286 23.89 -16.69 23.10
CA ASP A 286 23.87 -16.59 24.57
C ASP A 286 24.41 -15.29 25.15
N THR A 287 24.69 -14.29 24.30
CA THR A 287 25.06 -12.93 24.73
C THR A 287 23.81 -12.05 24.76
N PRO A 288 23.43 -11.47 25.92
CA PRO A 288 22.29 -10.57 26.00
C PRO A 288 22.57 -9.26 25.28
N CYS A 289 21.61 -8.84 24.47
CA CYS A 289 21.68 -7.66 23.61
C CYS A 289 20.34 -6.91 23.63
N PHE A 290 20.38 -5.64 23.25
CA PHE A 290 19.23 -4.84 22.91
C PHE A 290 19.16 -4.62 21.40
N ILE A 291 17.94 -4.67 20.86
CA ILE A 291 17.62 -4.26 19.50
C ILE A 291 16.95 -2.89 19.60
N LEU A 292 17.61 -1.87 19.05
CA LEU A 292 17.01 -0.56 18.82
C LEU A 292 16.34 -0.55 17.44
N PHE A 293 15.04 -0.34 17.41
CA PHE A 293 14.31 -0.12 16.16
C PHE A 293 14.37 1.36 15.84
N LEU A 294 14.86 1.70 14.65
CA LEU A 294 14.91 3.08 14.18
C LEU A 294 13.71 3.40 13.29
N HIS A 295 13.25 4.65 13.32
CA HIS A 295 12.14 5.14 12.48
C HIS A 295 12.37 4.92 10.97
N ASN A 296 13.62 4.83 10.53
CA ASN A 296 13.98 4.55 9.14
C ASN A 296 13.91 3.06 8.75
N GLY A 297 13.49 2.18 9.67
CA GLY A 297 13.39 0.73 9.48
C GLY A 297 14.65 -0.07 9.82
N SER A 298 15.75 0.59 10.19
CA SER A 298 17.00 -0.10 10.60
C SER A 298 16.85 -0.70 12.00
N LYS A 299 17.51 -1.84 12.22
CA LYS A 299 17.56 -2.52 13.53
C LYS A 299 18.99 -2.53 14.04
N VAL A 300 19.27 -1.75 15.08
CA VAL A 300 20.62 -1.63 15.64
C VAL A 300 20.76 -2.57 16.82
N LEU A 301 21.77 -3.44 16.78
CA LEU A 301 22.05 -4.36 17.87
C LEU A 301 23.15 -3.80 18.76
N ILE A 302 22.87 -3.73 20.07
CA ILE A 302 23.79 -3.25 21.09
C ILE A 302 23.91 -4.31 22.19
N PRO A 303 25.11 -4.81 22.52
CA PRO A 303 25.31 -5.68 23.68
C PRO A 303 24.85 -5.03 24.99
N GLU A 304 24.28 -5.79 25.92
CA GLU A 304 23.83 -5.25 27.22
C GLU A 304 24.98 -4.67 28.06
N ASP A 305 26.20 -5.17 27.87
CA ASP A 305 27.42 -4.64 28.50
C ASP A 305 27.96 -3.34 27.87
N HIS A 306 27.33 -2.84 26.80
CA HIS A 306 27.77 -1.61 26.14
C HIS A 306 27.49 -0.37 27.02
N PRO A 307 28.39 0.62 27.10
CA PRO A 307 28.23 1.79 27.97
C PRO A 307 26.90 2.54 27.81
N VAL A 308 26.39 2.63 26.58
CA VAL A 308 25.10 3.27 26.28
C VAL A 308 23.91 2.44 26.78
N ALA A 309 24.01 1.11 26.78
CA ALA A 309 22.98 0.25 27.36
C ALA A 309 22.91 0.39 28.89
N GLN A 310 24.06 0.64 29.53
CA GLN A 310 24.19 0.81 30.98
C GLN A 310 23.76 2.19 31.49
N GLN A 311 23.84 3.24 30.65
CA GLN A 311 23.62 4.62 31.10
C GLN A 311 22.16 5.10 31.03
N ASP A 312 21.28 4.41 30.28
CA ASP A 312 19.79 4.47 30.29
C ASP A 312 19.22 4.43 28.85
N LEU A 313 18.81 3.24 28.40
CA LEU A 313 18.20 3.00 27.08
C LEU A 313 16.88 3.77 26.88
N ASN A 314 16.18 4.12 27.96
CA ASN A 314 14.91 4.86 27.86
C ASN A 314 15.13 6.30 27.40
N ASN A 315 16.31 6.89 27.67
CA ASN A 315 16.64 8.22 27.16
C ASN A 315 16.84 8.23 25.63
N LEU A 316 17.17 7.09 25.02
CA LEU A 316 17.29 6.98 23.56
C LEU A 316 15.93 7.03 22.85
N MET A 317 14.85 6.68 23.56
CA MET A 317 13.47 6.71 23.06
C MET A 317 12.86 8.14 23.03
N GLY A 318 13.63 9.16 23.39
CA GLY A 318 13.17 10.55 23.51
C GLY A 318 12.97 11.31 22.20
N GLY A 319 12.87 10.63 21.05
CA GLY A 319 12.69 11.27 19.74
C GLY A 319 13.95 11.94 19.16
N GLN A 320 15.08 11.79 19.84
CA GLN A 320 16.37 12.37 19.46
C GLN A 320 16.93 11.71 18.20
N LEU A 321 17.50 12.50 17.29
CA LEU A 321 18.17 11.97 16.11
C LEU A 321 19.59 11.54 16.49
N LEU A 322 19.88 10.24 16.33
CA LEU A 322 21.15 9.64 16.72
C LEU A 322 21.89 9.07 15.50
N LYS A 323 23.21 9.12 15.54
CA LYS A 323 24.13 8.44 14.63
C LYS A 323 24.72 7.23 15.33
N PHE A 324 24.72 6.07 14.66
CA PHE A 324 25.27 4.82 15.13
C PHE A 324 26.36 4.35 14.18
N LEU A 325 27.55 4.03 14.69
CA LEU A 325 28.60 3.37 13.92
C LEU A 325 28.36 1.87 13.96
N THR A 326 27.98 1.27 12.84
CA THR A 326 27.52 -0.13 12.77
C THR A 326 28.25 -0.94 11.72
N ARG A 327 28.22 -2.26 11.88
CA ARG A 327 28.59 -3.26 10.88
C ARG A 327 27.36 -4.11 10.56
N THR A 328 27.15 -4.41 9.28
CA THR A 328 26.01 -5.23 8.86
C THR A 328 26.22 -6.68 9.31
N MET A 329 25.27 -7.22 10.06
CA MET A 329 25.26 -8.57 10.60
C MET A 329 23.91 -9.23 10.30
N GLY A 330 23.79 -9.88 9.15
CA GLY A 330 22.52 -10.42 8.66
C GLY A 330 21.48 -9.31 8.46
N ASP A 331 20.34 -9.43 9.12
CA ASP A 331 19.25 -8.44 9.08
C ASP A 331 19.42 -7.28 10.09
N PHE A 332 20.53 -7.24 10.82
CA PHE A 332 20.81 -6.26 11.86
C PHE A 332 22.04 -5.42 11.53
N GLU A 333 22.11 -4.26 12.18
CA GLU A 333 23.26 -3.36 12.19
C GLU A 333 23.89 -3.43 13.59
N ALA A 334 24.95 -4.24 13.75
CA ALA A 334 25.62 -4.42 15.03
C ALA A 334 26.53 -3.23 15.34
N ILE A 335 26.50 -2.72 16.57
CA ILE A 335 27.37 -1.62 16.98
C ILE A 335 28.84 -1.99 16.83
N ALA A 336 29.62 -1.12 16.17
CA ALA A 336 30.95 -1.46 15.68
C ALA A 336 32.07 -1.31 16.74
N GLY A 337 31.73 -0.92 17.96
CA GLY A 337 32.69 -0.64 19.04
C GLY A 337 32.05 -0.70 20.43
N ARG A 338 32.84 -0.36 21.46
CA ARG A 338 32.46 -0.50 22.89
C ARG A 338 32.76 0.76 23.71
N SER A 339 33.13 1.87 23.07
CA SER A 339 33.64 3.07 23.75
C SER A 339 32.55 4.10 24.11
N GLY A 340 31.31 3.88 23.66
CA GLY A 340 30.20 4.83 23.79
C GLY A 340 30.24 5.96 22.76
N GLN A 341 31.37 6.17 22.07
CA GLN A 341 31.54 7.18 21.01
C GLN A 341 30.91 6.78 19.67
N GLU A 342 30.49 5.51 19.56
CA GLU A 342 29.81 4.92 18.42
C GLU A 342 28.35 5.35 18.32
N ILE A 343 27.82 6.03 19.35
CA ILE A 343 26.50 6.66 19.35
C ILE A 343 26.67 8.15 19.59
N GLN A 344 26.20 8.96 18.65
CA GLN A 344 26.36 10.42 18.69
C GLN A 344 25.02 11.09 18.43
N GLU A 345 24.68 12.07 19.27
CA GLU A 345 23.56 12.97 19.01
C GLU A 345 23.85 13.83 17.77
N VAL A 346 22.89 13.90 16.86
CA VAL A 346 22.94 14.84 15.74
C VAL A 346 22.45 16.19 16.25
N ARG A 347 23.39 17.05 16.67
CA ARG A 347 23.06 18.45 17.00
C ARG A 347 22.68 19.20 15.72
N SER A 348 21.52 19.83 15.73
CA SER A 348 21.09 20.80 14.72
C SER A 348 22.15 21.90 14.61
N ALA A 349 22.70 22.12 13.42
CA ALA A 349 23.55 23.28 13.14
C ALA A 349 22.69 24.54 13.00
#